data_AF-A0A7C1VIF5-F1
#
_entry.id   AF-A0A7C1VIF5-F1
#
_cell.length_a   1.000
_cell.length_b   1.000
_cell.length_c   1.000
_cell.angle_alpha   90.00
_cell.angle_beta   90.00
_cell.angle_gamma   90.00
#
_symmetry.space_group_name_H-M   'P 1'
#
loop_
_entity.id
_entity.type
_entity.pdbx_description
1 polymer ?
#
loop_
_entity_poly.entity_id
_entity_poly.type
_entity_poly.pdbx_seq_one_letter_code
_entity_poly.pdbx_strand_id
1 'polypeptide(L)'
;MGIKTSTILNTAKLRNKEFIDLIPEIYELEKVIENDNHYHNNDSVFDHIMSVLKGLEEILKSIKEKVSDYLSQKITNYSRKELLFLTILFHDIGKKETMIKDSNGFTSCPGHAEKSATKAENFLSCFDLSEKEKDLVSQIIKYHMLLYLIVKPENNKINEQFNGSKVKHPNIFLELVLLAMADILGTQLEENNQWEFNFVINFYERFLTEY
;
A
#
# COMPACT_ATOMS: atom_id res chain seq x y z
N MET A 1 5.95 26.53 5.27
CA MET A 1 6.86 25.81 4.36
C MET A 1 6.58 24.34 4.59
N GLY A 2 5.99 23.65 3.62
CA GLY A 2 5.55 22.25 3.79
C GLY A 2 6.74 21.29 3.88
N ILE A 3 6.48 20.09 4.40
CA ILE A 3 7.47 19.02 4.47
C ILE A 3 7.71 18.49 3.06
N LYS A 4 8.99 18.33 2.67
CA LYS A 4 9.33 17.67 1.41
C LYS A 4 9.08 16.16 1.54
N THR A 5 8.38 15.55 0.58
CA THR A 5 8.13 14.10 0.57
C THR A 5 9.44 13.31 0.64
N SER A 6 10.46 13.74 -0.09
CA SER A 6 11.81 13.14 -0.10
C SER A 6 12.46 13.02 1.29
N THR A 7 12.02 13.82 2.27
CA THR A 7 12.54 13.78 3.64
C THR A 7 12.17 12.48 4.34
N ILE A 8 10.99 11.89 4.07
CA ILE A 8 10.47 10.72 4.80
C ILE A 8 10.54 9.40 4.01
N LEU A 9 11.10 9.40 2.80
CA LEU A 9 11.20 8.21 1.95
C LEU A 9 12.32 7.23 2.37
N ASN A 10 12.92 7.41 3.53
CA ASN A 10 14.02 6.57 3.99
C ASN A 10 13.52 5.59 5.07
N THR A 11 13.43 4.32 4.69
CA THR A 11 12.96 3.22 5.54
C THR A 11 13.79 3.06 6.82
N ALA A 12 15.11 3.25 6.76
CA ALA A 12 15.98 3.19 7.95
C ALA A 12 15.68 4.34 8.94
N LYS A 13 15.51 5.56 8.44
CA LYS A 13 15.12 6.71 9.28
C LYS A 13 13.72 6.55 9.88
N LEU A 14 12.78 5.99 9.10
CA LEU A 14 11.45 5.63 9.58
C LEU A 14 11.56 4.65 10.75
N ARG A 15 12.29 3.54 10.60
CA ARG A 15 12.51 2.56 11.70
C ARG A 15 13.19 3.16 12.93
N ASN A 16 14.12 4.09 12.74
CA ASN A 16 14.81 4.78 13.84
C ASN A 16 13.96 5.89 14.50
N LYS A 17 12.70 6.06 14.10
CA LYS A 17 11.76 7.05 14.63
C LYS A 17 12.23 8.49 14.50
N GLU A 18 13.05 8.78 13.48
CA GLU A 18 13.55 10.15 13.22
C GLU A 18 12.43 11.14 12.85
N PHE A 19 11.22 10.65 12.53
CA PHE A 19 10.06 11.45 12.14
C PHE A 19 8.90 11.38 13.14
N ILE A 20 9.15 10.94 14.38
CA ILE A 20 8.07 10.75 15.38
C ILE A 20 7.29 12.03 15.67
N ASP A 21 7.95 13.19 15.68
CA ASP A 21 7.29 14.48 15.90
C ASP A 21 6.46 14.93 14.68
N LEU A 22 6.68 14.31 13.53
CA LEU A 22 6.08 14.69 12.25
C LEU A 22 4.86 13.85 11.89
N ILE A 23 4.97 12.55 12.10
CA ILE A 23 3.95 11.55 11.78
C ILE A 23 3.76 10.58 12.97
N PRO A 24 3.46 11.08 14.18
CA PRO A 24 3.41 10.25 15.39
C PRO A 24 2.41 9.09 15.25
N GLU A 25 1.31 9.29 14.53
CA GLU A 25 0.25 8.30 14.34
C GLU A 25 0.72 7.07 13.56
N ILE A 26 1.73 7.21 12.69
CA ILE A 26 2.36 6.06 12.02
C ILE A 26 3.09 5.19 13.05
N TYR A 27 3.78 5.81 14.01
CA TYR A 27 4.49 5.07 15.06
C TYR A 27 3.56 4.45 16.10
N GLU A 28 2.35 4.99 16.26
CA GLU A 28 1.33 4.36 17.10
C GLU A 28 0.85 3.01 16.55
N LEU A 29 1.03 2.76 15.25
CA LEU A 29 0.67 1.49 14.59
C LEU A 29 1.54 0.31 15.06
N GLU A 30 2.67 0.55 15.74
CA GLU A 30 3.45 -0.51 16.41
C GLU A 30 2.63 -1.25 17.48
N LYS A 31 1.61 -0.58 18.04
CA LYS A 31 0.72 -1.15 19.07
C LYS A 31 -0.52 -1.81 18.47
N VAL A 32 -0.74 -1.67 17.18
CA VAL A 32 -1.89 -2.22 16.46
C VAL A 32 -1.43 -3.55 15.88
N ILE A 33 -1.88 -4.65 16.48
CA ILE A 33 -1.39 -6.00 16.17
C ILE A 33 -2.43 -6.72 15.32
N GLU A 34 -2.01 -7.20 14.15
CA GLU A 34 -2.81 -7.98 13.23
C GLU A 34 -2.60 -9.48 13.48
N ASN A 35 -3.70 -10.22 13.44
CA ASN A 35 -3.72 -11.66 13.61
C ASN A 35 -4.98 -12.21 12.94
N ASP A 36 -4.88 -12.68 11.70
CA ASP A 36 -6.00 -13.32 10.99
C ASP A 36 -5.70 -14.77 10.59
N ASN A 37 -4.50 -15.27 10.95
CA ASN A 37 -4.02 -16.62 10.67
C ASN A 37 -4.00 -16.97 9.18
N HIS A 38 -3.96 -15.96 8.32
CA HIS A 38 -3.93 -16.12 6.88
C HIS A 38 -2.90 -15.19 6.23
N TYR A 39 -3.08 -13.88 6.36
CA TYR A 39 -2.11 -12.86 5.93
C TYR A 39 -1.19 -12.45 7.07
N HIS A 40 -1.72 -12.40 8.30
CA HIS A 40 -1.06 -11.83 9.46
C HIS A 40 -1.02 -12.79 10.65
N ASN A 41 0.14 -12.89 11.30
CA ASN A 41 0.35 -13.75 12.47
C ASN A 41 1.07 -12.99 13.61
N ASN A 42 0.30 -12.14 14.29
CA ASN A 42 0.74 -11.33 15.44
C ASN A 42 1.83 -10.30 15.09
N ASP A 43 1.79 -9.74 13.89
CA ASP A 43 2.64 -8.64 13.44
C ASP A 43 1.98 -7.28 13.66
N SER A 44 2.81 -6.26 13.90
CA SER A 44 2.30 -4.89 14.04
C SER A 44 2.00 -4.29 12.67
N VAL A 45 0.97 -3.45 12.58
CA VAL A 45 0.65 -2.71 11.34
C VAL A 45 1.85 -1.87 10.89
N PHE A 46 2.63 -1.32 11.83
CA PHE A 46 3.86 -0.59 11.48
C PHE A 46 4.90 -1.49 10.80
N ASP A 47 5.17 -2.67 11.34
CA ASP A 47 6.13 -3.62 10.75
C ASP A 47 5.66 -4.16 9.41
N HIS A 48 4.35 -4.36 9.26
CA HIS A 48 3.72 -4.67 7.99
C HIS A 48 3.99 -3.55 6.96
N ILE A 49 3.68 -2.28 7.27
CA ILE A 49 3.98 -1.13 6.37
C ILE A 49 5.45 -1.09 5.97
N MET A 50 6.38 -1.34 6.90
CA MET A 50 7.81 -1.39 6.59
C MET A 50 8.17 -2.57 5.67
N SER A 51 7.47 -3.69 5.80
CA SER A 51 7.64 -4.86 4.92
C SER A 51 7.06 -4.59 3.53
N VAL A 52 5.93 -3.89 3.42
CA VAL A 52 5.36 -3.42 2.14
C VAL A 52 6.32 -2.46 1.43
N LEU A 53 6.93 -1.51 2.15
CA LEU A 53 7.94 -0.61 1.56
C LEU A 53 9.14 -1.40 1.01
N LYS A 54 9.62 -2.39 1.76
CA LYS A 54 10.69 -3.29 1.30
C LYS A 54 10.25 -4.11 0.08
N GLY A 55 9.03 -4.63 0.08
CA GLY A 55 8.44 -5.35 -1.04
C GLY A 55 8.40 -4.49 -2.31
N LEU A 56 7.99 -3.22 -2.18
CA LEU A 56 8.05 -2.27 -3.29
C LEU A 56 9.49 -2.08 -3.78
N GLU A 57 10.46 -1.88 -2.88
CA GLU A 57 11.87 -1.75 -3.27
C GLU A 57 12.39 -2.97 -4.04
N GLU A 58 11.99 -4.19 -3.67
CA GLU A 58 12.34 -5.40 -4.41
C GLU A 58 11.69 -5.44 -5.81
N ILE A 59 10.40 -5.12 -5.91
CA ILE A 59 9.70 -5.03 -7.21
C ILE A 59 10.43 -4.05 -8.13
N LEU A 60 10.81 -2.87 -7.62
CA LEU A 60 11.47 -1.83 -8.39
C LEU A 60 12.86 -2.22 -8.93
N LYS A 61 13.50 -3.28 -8.43
CA LYS A 61 14.77 -3.79 -8.97
C LYS A 61 14.61 -4.54 -10.29
N SER A 62 13.41 -5.08 -10.56
CA SER A 62 13.14 -5.96 -11.72
C SER A 62 12.11 -5.39 -12.69
N ILE A 63 11.55 -4.20 -12.43
CA ILE A 63 10.59 -3.57 -13.35
C ILE A 63 11.22 -3.22 -14.71
N LYS A 64 10.40 -3.28 -15.76
CA LYS A 64 10.78 -2.89 -17.11
C LYS A 64 10.90 -1.36 -17.24
N GLU A 65 11.67 -0.92 -18.23
CA GLU A 65 11.91 0.50 -18.55
C GLU A 65 10.60 1.30 -18.64
N LYS A 66 9.57 0.77 -19.32
CA LYS A 66 8.27 1.45 -19.45
C LYS A 66 7.55 1.71 -18.11
N VAL A 67 7.64 0.78 -17.16
CA VAL A 67 7.09 0.96 -15.81
C VAL A 67 7.95 1.95 -15.02
N SER A 68 9.27 1.88 -15.17
CA SER A 68 10.21 2.83 -14.56
C SER A 68 9.96 4.26 -15.06
N ASP A 69 9.80 4.43 -16.38
CA ASP A 69 9.50 5.71 -17.01
C ASP A 69 8.18 6.28 -16.48
N TYR A 70 7.13 5.45 -16.41
CA TYR A 70 5.86 5.83 -15.83
C TYR A 70 6.05 6.34 -14.39
N LEU A 71 6.74 5.59 -13.54
CA LEU A 71 6.99 5.95 -12.15
C LEU A 71 7.86 7.21 -11.98
N SER A 72 8.71 7.52 -12.97
CA SER A 72 9.54 8.74 -12.99
C SER A 72 8.75 10.01 -13.32
N GLN A 73 7.57 9.87 -13.93
CA GLN A 73 6.75 11.02 -14.32
C GLN A 73 6.35 11.83 -13.10
N LYS A 74 6.53 13.16 -13.20
CA LYS A 74 6.01 14.09 -12.19
C LYS A 74 4.53 14.34 -12.39
N ILE A 75 3.78 14.28 -11.30
CA ILE A 75 2.40 14.78 -11.30
C ILE A 75 2.43 16.31 -11.27
N THR A 76 3.14 16.86 -10.29
CA THR A 76 3.49 18.28 -10.24
C THR A 76 4.91 18.45 -9.68
N ASN A 77 5.07 18.46 -8.37
CA ASN A 77 6.32 18.62 -7.65
C ASN A 77 7.08 17.28 -7.58
N TYR A 78 6.35 16.20 -7.30
CA TYR A 78 6.88 14.87 -7.04
C TYR A 78 6.56 13.87 -8.14
N SER A 79 7.44 12.88 -8.27
CA SER A 79 7.24 11.72 -9.13
C SER A 79 6.16 10.80 -8.60
N ARG A 80 5.52 10.03 -9.50
CA ARG A 80 4.58 8.97 -9.14
C ARG A 80 5.18 7.98 -8.14
N LYS A 81 6.46 7.64 -8.30
CA LYS A 81 7.20 6.80 -7.34
C LYS A 81 7.18 7.38 -5.93
N GLU A 82 7.56 8.65 -5.76
CA GLU A 82 7.60 9.29 -4.44
C GLU A 82 6.21 9.34 -3.79
N LEU A 83 5.16 9.57 -4.59
CA LEU A 83 3.78 9.56 -4.12
C LEU A 83 3.29 8.15 -3.77
N LEU A 84 3.75 7.11 -4.48
CA LEU A 84 3.44 5.71 -4.14
C LEU A 84 4.09 5.29 -2.80
N PHE A 85 5.34 5.67 -2.56
CA PHE A 85 5.97 5.45 -1.25
C PHE A 85 5.20 6.16 -0.13
N LEU A 86 4.80 7.42 -0.37
CA LEU A 86 3.97 8.17 0.58
C LEU A 86 2.63 7.48 0.82
N THR A 87 2.02 6.94 -0.23
CA THR A 87 0.77 6.18 -0.14
C THR A 87 0.94 4.94 0.74
N ILE A 88 1.98 4.13 0.53
CA ILE A 88 2.25 2.93 1.35
C ILE A 88 2.36 3.29 2.82
N LEU A 89 3.04 4.40 3.15
CA LEU A 89 3.20 4.83 4.53
C LEU A 89 1.84 5.03 5.24
N PHE A 90 0.82 5.47 4.50
CA PHE A 90 -0.50 5.82 5.07
C PHE A 90 -1.63 4.84 4.71
N HIS A 91 -1.39 3.82 3.86
CA HIS A 91 -2.48 3.00 3.31
C HIS A 91 -3.33 2.32 4.40
N ASP A 92 -2.70 1.97 5.52
CA ASP A 92 -3.29 1.26 6.64
C ASP A 92 -3.42 2.06 7.93
N ILE A 93 -3.20 3.38 7.90
CA ILE A 93 -3.28 4.23 9.10
C ILE A 93 -4.66 4.19 9.78
N GLY A 94 -5.71 3.84 9.04
CA GLY A 94 -7.07 3.67 9.55
C GLY A 94 -7.30 2.39 10.35
N LYS A 95 -6.41 1.38 10.27
CA LYS A 95 -6.56 0.11 11.00
C LYS A 95 -6.68 0.33 12.51
N LYS A 96 -5.96 1.32 13.06
CA LYS A 96 -6.04 1.69 14.49
C LYS A 96 -7.46 1.95 14.97
N GLU A 97 -8.29 2.64 14.16
CA GLU A 97 -9.65 2.98 14.55
C GLU A 97 -10.70 1.93 14.17
N THR A 98 -10.39 1.07 13.20
CA THR A 98 -11.35 0.08 12.68
C THR A 98 -11.09 -1.33 13.19
N MET A 99 -9.99 -1.57 13.89
CA MET A 99 -9.62 -2.91 14.35
C MET A 99 -10.63 -3.45 15.36
N ILE A 100 -11.15 -4.63 15.06
CA ILE A 100 -12.01 -5.44 15.92
C ILE A 100 -11.25 -6.70 16.25
N LYS A 101 -11.21 -7.07 17.54
CA LYS A 101 -10.64 -8.33 18.01
C LYS A 101 -11.75 -9.25 18.52
N ASP A 102 -11.78 -10.47 18.01
CA ASP A 102 -12.75 -11.49 18.43
C ASP A 102 -12.33 -12.21 19.72
N SER A 103 -13.18 -13.13 20.21
CA SER A 103 -12.91 -13.92 21.42
C SER A 103 -11.74 -14.90 21.29
N ASN A 104 -11.39 -15.29 20.07
CA ASN A 104 -10.27 -16.19 19.78
C ASN A 104 -8.95 -15.41 19.58
N GLY A 105 -9.02 -14.08 19.60
CA GLY A 105 -7.90 -13.19 19.41
C GLY A 105 -7.57 -12.88 17.95
N PHE A 106 -8.46 -13.24 17.01
CA PHE A 106 -8.34 -12.82 15.62
C PHE A 106 -8.80 -11.39 15.43
N THR A 107 -8.17 -10.69 14.49
CA THR A 107 -8.43 -9.29 14.19
C THR A 107 -9.00 -9.10 12.79
N SER A 108 -9.84 -8.09 12.64
CA SER A 108 -10.31 -7.62 11.34
C SER A 108 -10.45 -6.10 11.35
N CYS A 109 -10.32 -5.46 10.18
CA CYS A 109 -10.32 -4.00 10.04
C CYS A 109 -11.34 -3.56 8.97
N PRO A 110 -12.66 -3.73 9.19
CA PRO A 110 -13.67 -3.34 8.21
C PRO A 110 -13.68 -1.83 7.96
N GLY A 111 -13.63 -1.42 6.69
CA GLY A 111 -13.67 -0.01 6.29
C GLY A 111 -12.37 0.77 6.57
N HIS A 112 -11.26 0.08 6.82
CA HIS A 112 -9.98 0.75 7.09
C HIS A 112 -9.49 1.57 5.90
N ALA A 113 -9.75 1.15 4.65
CA ALA A 113 -9.31 1.88 3.47
C ALA A 113 -9.94 3.29 3.39
N GLU A 114 -11.25 3.42 3.59
CA GLU A 114 -11.92 4.71 3.65
C GLU A 114 -11.44 5.56 4.83
N LYS A 115 -11.22 4.90 5.99
CA LYS A 115 -10.71 5.58 7.19
C LYS A 115 -9.28 6.09 7.00
N SER A 116 -8.41 5.29 6.37
CA SER A 116 -7.04 5.62 6.02
C SER A 116 -7.00 6.80 5.08
N ALA A 117 -7.82 6.80 4.02
CA ALA A 117 -7.88 7.92 3.07
C ALA A 117 -8.27 9.23 3.77
N THR A 118 -9.32 9.19 4.60
CA THR A 118 -9.77 10.36 5.37
C THR A 118 -8.69 10.86 6.34
N LYS A 119 -7.98 9.95 7.01
CA LYS A 119 -6.90 10.33 7.93
C LYS A 119 -5.69 10.88 7.20
N ALA A 120 -5.31 10.26 6.08
CA ALA A 120 -4.18 10.67 5.26
C ALA A 120 -4.32 12.11 4.79
N GLU A 121 -5.52 12.57 4.40
CA GLU A 121 -5.75 13.97 3.98
C GLU A 121 -5.24 15.02 4.97
N ASN A 122 -5.39 14.77 6.28
CA ASN A 122 -4.87 15.66 7.31
C ASN A 122 -3.34 15.72 7.31
N PHE A 123 -2.67 14.58 7.15
CA PHE A 123 -1.21 14.51 7.08
C PHE A 123 -0.67 15.07 5.77
N LEU A 124 -1.32 14.75 4.65
CA LEU A 124 -0.96 15.24 3.32
C LEU A 124 -0.98 16.77 3.24
N SER A 125 -1.79 17.43 4.08
CA SER A 125 -1.82 18.89 4.21
C SER A 125 -0.57 19.47 4.89
N CYS A 126 0.21 18.67 5.61
CA CYS A 126 1.49 19.07 6.19
C CYS A 126 2.65 18.97 5.18
N PHE A 127 2.48 18.19 4.11
CA PHE A 127 3.46 18.07 3.03
C PHE A 127 3.27 19.17 1.98
N ASP A 128 4.36 19.50 1.27
CA ASP A 128 4.36 20.47 0.17
C ASP A 128 3.79 19.88 -1.14
N LEU A 129 2.61 19.26 -1.04
CA LEU A 129 1.92 18.59 -2.14
C LEU A 129 0.93 19.54 -2.82
N SER A 130 0.85 19.45 -4.16
CA SER A 130 -0.27 20.09 -4.87
C SER A 130 -1.57 19.34 -4.62
N GLU A 131 -2.71 19.99 -4.85
CA GLU A 131 -4.03 19.34 -4.72
C GLU A 131 -4.17 18.10 -5.62
N LYS A 132 -3.51 18.09 -6.79
CA LYS A 132 -3.50 16.91 -7.68
C LYS A 132 -2.72 15.74 -7.09
N GLU A 133 -1.64 16.01 -6.38
CA GLU A 133 -0.84 14.98 -5.72
C GLU A 133 -1.55 14.42 -4.49
N LYS A 134 -2.19 15.29 -3.70
CA LYS A 134 -3.04 14.87 -2.58
C LYS A 134 -4.18 13.97 -3.06
N ASP A 135 -4.89 14.40 -4.10
CA ASP A 135 -5.97 13.61 -4.70
C ASP A 135 -5.49 12.25 -5.21
N LEU A 136 -4.34 12.20 -5.90
CA LEU A 136 -3.74 10.94 -6.36
C LEU A 136 -3.42 10.00 -5.19
N VAL A 137 -2.75 10.50 -4.15
CA VAL A 137 -2.41 9.69 -2.96
C VAL A 137 -3.68 9.22 -2.24
N SER A 138 -4.63 10.12 -1.98
CA SER A 138 -5.90 9.78 -1.33
C SER A 138 -6.70 8.74 -2.11
N GLN A 139 -6.72 8.82 -3.45
CA GLN A 139 -7.40 7.81 -4.27
C GLN A 139 -6.71 6.45 -4.21
N ILE A 140 -5.38 6.40 -4.28
CA ILE A 140 -4.65 5.12 -4.17
C ILE A 140 -4.92 4.50 -2.79
N ILE A 141 -4.84 5.27 -1.70
CA ILE A 141 -5.16 4.79 -0.35
C ILE A 141 -6.60 4.29 -0.28
N LYS A 142 -7.57 5.04 -0.82
CA LYS A 142 -8.98 4.64 -0.77
C LYS A 142 -9.25 3.31 -1.49
N TYR A 143 -8.55 3.06 -2.60
CA TYR A 143 -8.78 1.90 -3.46
C TYR A 143 -7.73 0.79 -3.33
N HIS A 144 -6.82 0.85 -2.35
CA HIS A 144 -5.72 -0.13 -2.26
C HIS A 144 -6.21 -1.58 -2.13
N MET A 145 -7.31 -1.81 -1.41
CA MET A 145 -7.93 -3.14 -1.26
C MET A 145 -8.64 -3.66 -2.53
N LEU A 146 -8.81 -2.82 -3.56
CA LEU A 146 -9.59 -3.18 -4.76
C LEU A 146 -9.05 -4.44 -5.45
N LEU A 147 -7.73 -4.46 -5.69
CA LEU A 147 -7.12 -5.58 -6.42
C LEU A 147 -6.98 -6.82 -5.55
N TYR A 148 -6.80 -6.66 -4.24
CA TYR A 148 -6.87 -7.76 -3.28
C TYR A 148 -8.22 -8.51 -3.37
N LEU A 149 -9.34 -7.79 -3.49
CA LEU A 149 -10.67 -8.41 -3.62
C LEU A 149 -10.89 -9.09 -4.97
N ILE A 150 -10.10 -8.75 -5.99
CA ILE A 150 -10.23 -9.25 -7.36
C ILE A 150 -9.29 -10.43 -7.60
N VAL A 151 -8.00 -10.29 -7.30
CA VAL A 151 -6.97 -11.26 -7.67
C VAL A 151 -6.91 -12.34 -6.59
N LYS A 152 -7.83 -13.30 -6.67
CA LYS A 152 -7.92 -14.45 -5.77
C LYS A 152 -8.17 -15.73 -6.55
N PRO A 153 -7.60 -16.89 -6.16
CA PRO A 153 -7.70 -18.12 -6.95
C PRO A 153 -9.14 -18.60 -7.21
N GLU A 154 -10.06 -18.36 -6.28
CA GLU A 154 -11.47 -18.73 -6.35
C GLU A 154 -12.31 -17.82 -7.27
N ASN A 155 -11.77 -16.68 -7.68
CA ASN A 155 -12.49 -15.75 -8.53
C ASN A 155 -12.45 -16.20 -10.00
N ASN A 156 -13.60 -16.56 -10.56
CA ASN A 156 -13.70 -16.98 -11.97
C ASN A 156 -13.79 -15.80 -12.96
N LYS A 157 -13.85 -14.56 -12.48
CA LYS A 157 -13.97 -13.33 -13.29
C LYS A 157 -12.78 -12.38 -13.15
N ILE A 158 -11.63 -12.86 -12.66
CA ILE A 158 -10.44 -12.03 -12.38
C ILE A 158 -10.10 -11.13 -13.56
N ASN A 159 -9.96 -11.68 -14.77
CA ASN A 159 -9.55 -10.91 -15.95
C ASN A 159 -10.58 -9.81 -16.30
N GLU A 160 -11.88 -10.10 -16.20
CA GLU A 160 -12.94 -9.12 -16.48
C GLU A 160 -12.91 -7.99 -15.45
N GLN A 161 -12.86 -8.33 -14.16
CA GLN A 161 -12.88 -7.35 -13.07
C GLN A 161 -11.59 -6.54 -12.97
N PHE A 162 -10.43 -7.17 -13.22
CA PHE A 162 -9.13 -6.51 -13.24
C PHE A 162 -9.07 -5.50 -14.40
N ASN A 163 -9.47 -5.90 -15.61
CA ASN A 163 -9.55 -4.97 -16.75
C ASN A 163 -10.60 -3.88 -16.54
N GLY A 164 -11.74 -4.21 -15.93
CA GLY A 164 -12.75 -3.23 -15.54
C GLY A 164 -12.21 -2.20 -14.55
N SER A 165 -11.37 -2.61 -13.62
CA SER A 165 -10.69 -1.72 -12.66
C SER A 165 -9.67 -0.82 -13.36
N LYS A 166 -8.93 -1.34 -14.35
CA LYS A 166 -8.04 -0.54 -15.21
C LYS A 166 -8.78 0.57 -15.96
N VAL A 167 -9.97 0.26 -16.48
CA VAL A 167 -10.81 1.25 -17.18
C VAL A 167 -11.41 2.28 -16.22
N LYS A 168 -11.79 1.87 -15.00
CA LYS A 168 -12.36 2.78 -13.98
C LYS A 168 -11.32 3.70 -13.33
N HIS A 169 -10.10 3.23 -13.15
CA HIS A 169 -9.05 3.93 -12.42
C HIS A 169 -7.75 4.11 -13.24
N PRO A 170 -7.82 4.54 -14.52
CA PRO A 170 -6.68 4.47 -15.45
C PRO A 170 -5.47 5.29 -14.98
N ASN A 171 -5.71 6.35 -14.22
CA ASN A 171 -4.67 7.28 -13.76
C ASN A 171 -3.83 6.76 -12.58
N ILE A 172 -4.35 5.79 -11.84
CA ILE A 172 -3.72 5.23 -10.63
C ILE A 172 -3.56 3.70 -10.69
N PHE A 173 -3.99 3.08 -11.78
CA PHE A 173 -4.12 1.63 -11.85
C PHE A 173 -2.77 0.91 -11.69
N LEU A 174 -1.70 1.46 -12.27
CA LEU A 174 -0.38 0.86 -12.15
C LEU A 174 0.14 0.97 -10.71
N GLU A 175 -0.10 2.09 -10.02
CA GLU A 175 0.18 2.24 -8.59
C GLU A 175 -0.62 1.25 -7.74
N LEU A 176 -1.90 1.02 -8.06
CA LEU A 176 -2.72 0.02 -7.36
C LEU A 176 -2.16 -1.39 -7.54
N VAL A 177 -1.68 -1.75 -8.74
CA VAL A 177 -1.03 -3.05 -8.99
C VAL A 177 0.26 -3.20 -8.18
N LEU A 178 1.13 -2.18 -8.22
CA LEU A 178 2.39 -2.20 -7.49
C LEU A 178 2.18 -2.25 -5.97
N LEU A 179 1.21 -1.49 -5.47
CA LEU A 179 0.83 -1.50 -4.06
C LEU A 179 0.30 -2.87 -3.67
N ALA A 180 -0.68 -3.43 -4.39
CA ALA A 180 -1.26 -4.74 -4.06
C ALA A 180 -0.22 -5.87 -4.11
N MET A 181 0.73 -5.82 -5.05
CA MET A 181 1.82 -6.80 -5.11
C MET A 181 2.79 -6.63 -3.92
N ALA A 182 3.20 -5.40 -3.62
CA ALA A 182 4.08 -5.09 -2.49
C ALA A 182 3.43 -5.44 -1.14
N ASP A 183 2.12 -5.24 -1.04
CA ASP A 183 1.30 -5.53 0.14
C ASP A 183 1.33 -7.02 0.45
N ILE A 184 1.05 -7.87 -0.55
CA ILE A 184 1.14 -9.33 -0.43
C ILE A 184 2.57 -9.78 -0.06
N LEU A 185 3.61 -9.20 -0.65
CA LEU A 185 5.01 -9.46 -0.26
C LEU A 185 5.32 -9.06 1.19
N GLY A 186 4.56 -8.13 1.76
CA GLY A 186 4.67 -7.68 3.14
C GLY A 186 3.83 -8.48 4.15
N THR A 187 3.14 -9.54 3.72
CA THR A 187 2.36 -10.45 4.58
C THR A 187 3.09 -11.78 4.83
N GLN A 188 2.56 -12.62 5.72
CA GLN A 188 3.01 -14.01 5.89
C GLN A 188 2.29 -15.00 4.97
N LEU A 189 1.62 -14.54 3.89
CA LEU A 189 0.87 -15.41 2.99
C LEU A 189 1.73 -16.49 2.33
N GLU A 190 2.99 -16.20 2.01
CA GLU A 190 3.90 -17.20 1.42
C GLU A 190 4.09 -18.41 2.34
N GLU A 191 4.21 -18.16 3.65
CA GLU A 191 4.40 -19.18 4.67
C GLU A 191 3.09 -19.92 4.96
N ASN A 192 1.97 -19.19 5.01
CA ASN A 192 0.66 -19.73 5.41
C ASN A 192 -0.06 -20.45 4.26
N ASN A 193 0.07 -19.96 3.03
CA ASN A 193 -0.56 -20.50 1.83
C ASN A 193 0.26 -20.21 0.56
N GLN A 194 1.38 -20.92 0.41
CA GLN A 194 2.31 -20.75 -0.70
C GLN A 194 1.65 -20.84 -2.09
N TRP A 195 0.59 -21.65 -2.25
CA TRP A 195 -0.11 -21.76 -3.52
C TRP A 195 -0.86 -20.46 -3.88
N GLU A 196 -1.60 -19.88 -2.93
CA GLU A 196 -2.29 -18.61 -3.14
C GLU A 196 -1.30 -17.47 -3.34
N PHE A 197 -0.24 -17.42 -2.54
CA PHE A 197 0.85 -16.46 -2.72
C PHE A 197 1.41 -16.50 -4.15
N ASN A 198 1.81 -17.69 -4.61
CA ASN A 198 2.33 -17.87 -5.97
C ASN A 198 1.31 -17.48 -7.03
N PHE A 199 0.04 -17.80 -6.84
CA PHE A 199 -1.01 -17.42 -7.79
C PHE A 199 -1.09 -15.89 -7.94
N VAL A 200 -1.14 -15.17 -6.82
CA VAL A 200 -1.31 -13.70 -6.80
C VAL A 200 -0.06 -13.01 -7.35
N ILE A 201 1.13 -13.40 -6.90
CA ILE A 201 2.40 -12.82 -7.36
C ILE A 201 2.60 -13.06 -8.86
N ASN A 202 2.42 -14.29 -9.35
CA ASN A 202 2.55 -14.58 -10.78
C ASN A 202 1.54 -13.79 -11.64
N PHE A 203 0.34 -13.53 -11.12
CA PHE A 203 -0.65 -12.73 -11.82
C PHE A 203 -0.16 -11.29 -12.04
N TYR A 204 0.35 -10.65 -11.00
CA TYR A 204 0.87 -9.29 -11.08
C TYR A 204 2.17 -9.20 -11.90
N GLU A 205 3.09 -10.15 -11.75
CA GLU A 205 4.33 -10.20 -12.53
C GLU A 205 4.07 -10.32 -14.03
N ARG A 206 3.11 -11.16 -14.43
CA ARG A 206 2.69 -11.26 -15.83
C ARG A 206 2.15 -9.94 -16.35
N PHE A 207 1.29 -9.27 -15.59
CA PHE A 207 0.78 -7.96 -15.97
C PHE A 207 1.90 -6.92 -16.13
N LEU A 208 2.81 -6.82 -15.16
CA LEU A 208 3.93 -5.88 -15.21
C LEU A 208 4.90 -6.18 -16.36
N THR A 209 5.03 -7.46 -16.73
CA THR A 209 5.80 -7.89 -17.90
C THR A 209 5.16 -7.47 -19.20
N GLU A 210 3.83 -7.45 -19.28
CA GLU A 210 3.07 -7.11 -20.49
C GLU A 210 2.68 -5.62 -20.59
N TYR A 211 2.90 -4.83 -19.52
CA TYR A 211 2.40 -3.45 -19.37
C TYR A 211 2.82 -2.52 -20.50
#